data_AF-A0A1X2GC52-F1
#
_entry.id   AF-A0A1X2GC52-F1
#
_cell.length_a   1.000
_cell.length_b   1.000
_cell.length_c   1.000
_cell.angle_alpha   90.00
_cell.angle_beta   90.00
_cell.angle_gamma   90.00
#
_symmetry.space_group_name_H-M   'P 1'
#
loop_
_entity.id
_entity.type
_entity.pdbx_description
1 polymer ?
#
loop_
_entity_poly.entity_id
_entity_poly.type
_entity_poly.pdbx_seq_one_letter_code
_entity_poly.pdbx_strand_id
1 'polypeptide(L)'
;MPALLTSDESPTADNDINVLTNINDIRESLRLLDQEETDIDTSLDQLLSQQDNLQAILSSLHILRPQLDELQQDSTLMMETIQNTARLAINISDKVRQLDKEQSRTRQAISYVDDVQELKRCIAGIQQAMAHKEYDEAAAYLQKTSQIDRSILNGSLAEFTVVRSPSKMRGRGSRACCTLDLSPIHADLWLSN
;
A
#
# COMPACT_ATOMS: atom_id res chain seq x y z
N MET A 1 -44.94 10.13 8.66
CA MET A 1 -46.00 9.68 9.59
C MET A 1 -47.33 10.09 8.99
N PRO A 2 -48.12 9.18 8.39
CA PRO A 2 -49.49 9.49 8.07
C PRO A 2 -50.36 9.31 9.31
N ALA A 3 -51.35 10.19 9.43
CA ALA A 3 -52.26 10.28 10.56
C ALA A 3 -53.16 9.04 10.65
N LEU A 4 -53.51 8.71 11.89
CA LEU A 4 -54.43 7.65 12.27
C LEU A 4 -55.75 7.74 11.47
N LEU A 5 -56.24 6.55 11.12
CA LEU A 5 -57.64 6.25 10.85
C LEU A 5 -58.53 6.91 11.90
N THR A 6 -59.29 7.93 11.50
CA THR A 6 -60.60 8.18 12.09
C THR A 6 -61.56 7.17 11.49
N SER A 7 -61.63 6.01 12.13
CA SER A 7 -62.88 5.29 12.29
C SER A 7 -63.87 6.21 13.03
N ASP A 8 -65.17 6.04 12.77
CA ASP A 8 -66.30 6.90 13.18
C ASP A 8 -66.57 7.98 12.12
N GLU A 9 -67.66 7.98 11.36
CA GLU A 9 -68.98 7.40 11.56
C GLU A 9 -69.61 7.37 10.16
N SER A 10 -69.85 6.19 9.59
CA SER A 10 -70.76 6.09 8.45
C SER A 10 -72.12 6.55 8.96
N PRO A 11 -72.78 7.56 8.38
CA PRO A 11 -74.17 7.83 8.68
C PRO A 11 -74.94 6.69 8.04
N THR A 12 -75.00 5.55 8.71
CA THR A 12 -75.87 4.45 8.33
C THR A 12 -77.24 5.08 8.14
N ALA A 13 -77.71 5.08 6.90
CA ALA A 13 -79.12 5.18 6.59
C ALA A 13 -79.81 3.95 7.21
N ASP A 14 -79.83 3.87 8.54
CA ASP A 14 -80.63 2.96 9.33
C ASP A 14 -82.08 3.49 9.38
N ASN A 15 -82.52 4.07 8.26
CA ASN A 15 -83.91 4.19 7.94
C ASN A 15 -84.29 2.83 7.36
N ASP A 16 -84.81 1.96 8.21
CA ASP A 16 -85.45 0.71 7.80
C ASP A 16 -86.25 0.97 6.51
N ILE A 17 -85.76 0.44 5.39
CA ILE A 17 -86.34 0.66 4.05
C ILE A 17 -87.83 0.28 4.03
N ASN A 18 -88.22 -0.60 4.96
CA ASN A 18 -89.58 -1.05 5.18
C ASN A 18 -90.52 -0.02 5.86
N VAL A 19 -90.00 1.10 6.39
CA VAL A 19 -90.76 2.17 7.07
C VAL A 19 -91.00 3.39 6.17
N LEU A 20 -90.27 3.50 5.05
CA LEU A 20 -90.37 4.62 4.10
C LEU A 20 -91.63 4.50 3.23
N THR A 21 -92.79 4.91 3.75
CA THR A 21 -94.08 4.87 3.03
C THR A 21 -94.37 6.14 2.22
N ASN A 22 -93.59 7.22 2.41
CA ASN A 22 -93.76 8.51 1.75
C ASN A 22 -92.74 8.67 0.61
N ILE A 23 -93.21 9.10 -0.56
CA ILE A 23 -92.40 9.20 -1.79
C ILE A 23 -91.25 10.22 -1.66
N ASN A 24 -91.40 11.21 -0.78
CA ASN A 24 -90.38 12.23 -0.54
C ASN A 24 -89.23 11.68 0.31
N ASP A 25 -89.55 10.92 1.36
CA ASP A 25 -88.57 10.29 2.25
C ASP A 25 -87.71 9.28 1.47
N ILE A 26 -88.32 8.52 0.56
CA ILE A 26 -87.60 7.60 -0.35
C ILE A 26 -86.63 8.37 -1.26
N ARG A 27 -87.03 9.52 -1.80
CA ARG A 27 -86.17 10.33 -2.68
C ARG A 27 -85.00 10.96 -1.93
N GLU A 28 -85.23 11.37 -0.69
CA GLU A 28 -84.19 11.91 0.17
C GLU A 28 -83.16 10.85 0.56
N SER A 29 -83.61 9.64 0.94
CA SER A 29 -82.69 8.53 1.22
C SER A 29 -81.88 8.12 -0.02
N LEU A 30 -82.50 8.13 -1.20
CA LEU A 30 -81.82 7.81 -2.46
C LEU A 30 -80.78 8.86 -2.81
N ARG A 31 -81.09 10.16 -2.58
CA ARG A 31 -80.12 11.25 -2.75
C ARG A 31 -78.93 11.14 -1.79
N LEU A 32 -79.17 10.71 -0.54
CA LEU A 32 -78.10 10.49 0.43
C LEU A 32 -77.20 9.32 0.03
N LEU A 33 -77.79 8.22 -0.43
CA LEU A 33 -77.05 7.07 -0.97
C LEU A 33 -76.23 7.44 -2.21
N ASP A 34 -76.82 8.17 -3.17
CA ASP A 34 -76.08 8.67 -4.34
C ASP A 34 -74.89 9.54 -3.91
N GLN A 35 -75.07 10.35 -2.87
CA GLN A 35 -73.99 11.21 -2.37
C GLN A 35 -72.88 10.40 -1.69
N GLU A 36 -73.24 9.39 -0.88
CA GLU A 36 -72.28 8.48 -0.27
C GLU A 36 -71.54 7.62 -1.32
N GLU A 37 -72.24 7.13 -2.34
CA GLU A 37 -71.64 6.42 -3.48
C GLU A 37 -70.61 7.31 -4.19
N THR A 38 -70.95 8.57 -4.47
CA THR A 38 -69.99 9.50 -5.09
C THR A 38 -68.80 9.81 -4.19
N ASP A 39 -68.99 9.94 -2.88
CA ASP A 39 -67.91 10.19 -1.94
C ASP A 39 -66.95 8.99 -1.86
N ILE A 40 -67.49 7.77 -1.82
CA ILE A 40 -66.70 6.52 -1.84
C ILE A 40 -65.93 6.39 -3.15
N ASP A 41 -66.58 6.64 -4.30
CA ASP A 41 -65.92 6.60 -5.61
C ASP A 41 -64.75 7.58 -5.68
N THR A 42 -64.92 8.81 -5.19
CA THR A 42 -63.81 9.78 -5.18
C THR A 42 -62.67 9.36 -4.26
N SER A 43 -62.97 8.72 -3.11
CA SER A 43 -61.95 8.20 -2.20
C SER A 43 -61.19 7.03 -2.82
N LEU A 44 -61.90 6.15 -3.52
CA LEU A 44 -61.31 5.02 -4.24
C LEU A 44 -60.39 5.51 -5.38
N ASP A 45 -60.84 6.48 -6.18
CA ASP A 45 -60.02 7.10 -7.23
C ASP A 45 -58.74 7.72 -6.66
N GLN A 46 -58.83 8.39 -5.51
CA GLN A 46 -57.66 8.93 -4.82
C GLN A 46 -56.69 7.82 -4.39
N LEU A 47 -57.18 6.73 -3.81
CA LEU A 47 -56.34 5.60 -3.38
C LEU A 47 -55.69 4.88 -4.56
N LEU A 48 -56.43 4.67 -5.65
CA LEU A 48 -55.90 4.07 -6.88
C LEU A 48 -54.80 4.95 -7.49
N SER A 49 -55.00 6.28 -7.53
CA SER A 49 -53.97 7.20 -8.02
C SER A 49 -52.69 7.18 -7.16
N GLN A 50 -52.81 7.00 -5.84
CA GLN A 50 -51.65 6.85 -4.96
C GLN A 50 -50.91 5.53 -5.20
N GLN A 51 -51.66 4.45 -5.44
CA GLN A 51 -51.07 3.15 -5.79
C GLN A 51 -50.26 3.25 -7.08
N ASP A 52 -50.78 3.90 -8.11
CA ASP A 52 -50.08 4.09 -9.38
C ASP A 52 -48.79 4.91 -9.20
N ASN A 53 -48.84 5.95 -8.36
CA ASN A 53 -47.66 6.73 -8.02
C ASN A 53 -46.59 5.88 -7.30
N LEU A 54 -46.99 5.07 -6.32
CA LEU A 54 -46.08 4.17 -5.62
C LEU A 54 -45.47 3.11 -6.54
N GLN A 55 -46.27 2.55 -7.45
CA GLN A 55 -45.80 1.61 -8.47
C GLN A 55 -44.72 2.25 -9.36
N ALA A 56 -44.93 3.51 -9.76
CA ALA A 56 -43.95 4.27 -10.55
C ALA A 56 -42.63 4.46 -9.78
N ILE A 57 -42.69 4.88 -8.51
CA ILE A 57 -41.49 5.06 -7.67
C ILE A 57 -40.75 3.72 -7.47
N LEU A 58 -41.48 2.63 -7.20
CA LEU A 58 -40.89 1.30 -7.04
C LEU A 58 -40.21 0.82 -8.33
N SER A 59 -40.81 1.08 -9.50
CA SER A 59 -40.19 0.76 -10.78
C SER A 59 -38.89 1.54 -11.01
N SER A 60 -38.86 2.83 -10.63
CA SER A 60 -37.65 3.65 -10.71
C SER A 60 -36.55 3.14 -9.78
N LEU A 61 -36.90 2.75 -8.55
CA LEU A 61 -35.96 2.11 -7.63
C LEU A 61 -35.42 0.80 -8.21
N HIS A 62 -36.29 -0.02 -8.80
CA HIS A 62 -35.89 -1.28 -9.40
C HIS A 62 -34.85 -1.10 -10.51
N ILE A 63 -34.93 0.00 -11.28
CA ILE A 63 -33.93 0.37 -12.29
C ILE A 63 -32.63 0.87 -11.65
N LEU A 64 -32.71 1.62 -10.55
CA LEU A 64 -31.53 2.17 -9.87
C LEU A 64 -30.72 1.10 -9.11
N ARG A 65 -31.39 0.05 -8.62
CA ARG A 65 -30.76 -1.04 -7.88
C ARG A 65 -29.57 -1.69 -8.61
N PRO A 66 -29.68 -2.16 -9.86
CA PRO A 66 -28.54 -2.76 -10.57
C PRO A 66 -27.40 -1.77 -10.82
N GLN A 67 -27.70 -0.48 -10.99
CA GLN A 67 -26.66 0.55 -11.14
C GLN A 67 -25.83 0.71 -9.86
N LEU A 68 -26.48 0.57 -8.69
CA LEU A 68 -25.79 0.60 -7.41
C LEU A 68 -24.93 -0.65 -7.21
N ASP A 69 -25.43 -1.82 -7.62
CA ASP A 69 -24.69 -3.09 -7.56
C ASP A 69 -23.44 -3.04 -8.47
N GLU A 70 -23.57 -2.48 -9.69
CA GLU A 70 -22.45 -2.27 -10.61
C GLU A 70 -21.41 -1.31 -10.01
N LEU A 71 -21.86 -0.17 -9.45
CA LEU A 71 -20.97 0.78 -8.79
C LEU A 71 -20.25 0.17 -7.58
N GLN A 72 -20.93 -0.67 -6.80
CA GLN A 72 -20.32 -1.40 -5.70
C GLN A 72 -19.24 -2.34 -6.23
N GLN A 73 -19.54 -3.10 -7.29
CA GLN A 73 -18.58 -4.02 -7.90
C GLN A 73 -17.36 -3.28 -8.43
N ASP A 74 -17.54 -2.17 -9.15
CA ASP A 74 -16.45 -1.32 -9.64
C ASP A 74 -15.60 -0.78 -8.49
N SER A 75 -16.23 -0.34 -7.40
CA SER A 75 -15.51 0.11 -6.21
C SER A 75 -14.66 -1.00 -5.60
N THR A 76 -15.17 -2.23 -5.53
CA THR A 76 -14.40 -3.39 -5.03
C THR A 76 -13.21 -3.73 -5.93
N LEU A 77 -13.39 -3.70 -7.25
CA LEU A 77 -12.31 -3.93 -8.21
C LEU A 77 -11.25 -2.82 -8.11
N MET A 78 -11.67 -1.57 -7.97
CA MET A 78 -10.73 -0.46 -7.78
C MET A 78 -9.96 -0.59 -6.46
N MET A 79 -10.62 -1.01 -5.38
CA MET A 79 -9.94 -1.27 -4.11
C MET A 79 -8.89 -2.39 -4.24
N GLU A 80 -9.21 -3.48 -4.93
CA GLU A 80 -8.27 -4.58 -5.17
C GLU A 80 -7.05 -4.12 -5.97
N THR A 81 -7.27 -3.37 -7.05
CA THR A 81 -6.16 -2.84 -7.87
C THR A 81 -5.27 -1.87 -7.09
N ILE A 82 -5.86 -1.02 -6.23
CA ILE A 82 -5.12 -0.12 -5.34
C ILE A 82 -4.30 -0.93 -4.33
N GLN A 83 -4.89 -1.95 -3.69
CA GLN A 83 -4.17 -2.83 -2.77
C GLN A 83 -3.00 -3.55 -3.43
N ASN A 84 -3.21 -4.10 -4.63
CA ASN A 84 -2.16 -4.77 -5.39
C ASN A 84 -1.03 -3.79 -5.73
N THR A 85 -1.38 -2.58 -6.17
CA THR A 85 -0.40 -1.52 -6.49
C THR A 85 0.38 -1.08 -5.24
N ALA A 86 -0.30 -0.91 -4.11
CA ALA A 86 0.33 -0.56 -2.84
C ALA A 86 1.31 -1.64 -2.38
N ARG A 87 0.91 -2.92 -2.49
CA ARG A 87 1.79 -4.05 -2.17
C ARG A 87 3.02 -4.09 -3.07
N LEU A 88 2.85 -3.85 -4.36
CA LEU A 88 3.97 -3.76 -5.31
C LEU A 88 4.90 -2.59 -4.96
N ALA A 89 4.36 -1.42 -4.63
CA ALA A 89 5.14 -0.25 -4.24
C ALA A 89 5.97 -0.50 -2.96
N ILE A 90 5.41 -1.19 -1.96
CA ILE A 90 6.13 -1.60 -0.75
C ILE A 90 7.27 -2.56 -1.13
N ASN A 91 6.97 -3.61 -1.90
CA ASN A 91 7.97 -4.59 -2.33
C ASN A 91 9.12 -3.95 -3.15
N ILE A 92 8.80 -3.01 -4.04
CA ILE A 92 9.80 -2.29 -4.83
C ILE A 92 10.64 -1.40 -3.91
N SER A 93 10.01 -0.70 -2.97
CA SER A 93 10.70 0.16 -2.00
C SER A 93 11.68 -0.63 -1.13
N ASP A 94 11.28 -1.82 -0.67
CA ASP A 94 12.16 -2.72 0.08
C ASP A 94 13.34 -3.22 -0.75
N LYS A 95 13.09 -3.60 -2.00
CA LYS A 95 14.16 -4.00 -2.94
C LYS A 95 15.14 -2.85 -3.23
N VAL A 96 14.64 -1.63 -3.41
CA VAL A 96 15.49 -0.44 -3.59
C VAL A 96 16.34 -0.21 -2.34
N ARG A 97 15.77 -0.33 -1.14
CA ARG A 97 16.52 -0.20 0.11
C ARG A 97 17.62 -1.26 0.26
N GLN A 98 17.36 -2.49 -0.16
CA GLN A 98 18.36 -3.56 -0.19
C GLN A 98 19.47 -3.24 -1.20
N LEU A 99 19.09 -2.77 -2.40
CA LEU A 99 20.04 -2.37 -3.43
C LEU A 99 20.91 -1.19 -2.96
N ASP A 100 20.33 -0.19 -2.32
CA ASP A 100 21.06 0.96 -1.76
C ASP A 100 22.11 0.53 -0.74
N LYS A 101 21.80 -0.48 0.09
CA LYS A 101 22.75 -1.05 1.05
C LYS A 101 23.92 -1.72 0.34
N GLU A 102 23.66 -2.56 -0.65
CA GLU A 102 24.74 -3.21 -1.40
C GLU A 102 25.56 -2.22 -2.23
N GLN A 103 24.91 -1.19 -2.77
CA GLN A 103 25.59 -0.11 -3.48
C GLN A 103 26.46 0.72 -2.54
N SER A 104 26.01 0.98 -1.31
CA SER A 104 26.82 1.65 -0.27
C SER A 104 28.06 0.83 0.08
N ARG A 105 27.92 -0.48 0.29
CA ARG A 105 29.05 -1.40 0.52
C ARG A 105 30.03 -1.41 -0.66
N THR A 106 29.50 -1.44 -1.88
CA THR A 106 30.31 -1.41 -3.11
C THR A 106 31.07 -0.09 -3.23
N ARG A 107 30.43 1.06 -2.95
CA ARG A 107 31.10 2.37 -2.93
C ARG A 107 32.21 2.43 -1.89
N GLN A 108 32.00 1.87 -0.69
CA GLN A 108 33.04 1.79 0.33
C GLN A 108 34.23 0.95 -0.15
N ALA A 109 33.98 -0.18 -0.80
CA ALA A 109 35.04 -0.99 -1.39
C ALA A 109 35.80 -0.27 -2.51
N ILE A 110 35.11 0.49 -3.36
CA ILE A 110 35.74 1.30 -4.41
C ILE A 110 36.63 2.37 -3.78
N SER A 111 36.12 3.14 -2.80
CA SER A 111 36.91 4.14 -2.08
C SER A 111 38.16 3.52 -1.45
N TYR A 112 38.00 2.36 -0.81
CA TYR A 112 39.13 1.63 -0.23
C TYR A 112 40.19 1.25 -1.28
N VAL A 113 39.76 0.79 -2.46
CA VAL A 113 40.67 0.45 -3.56
C VAL A 113 41.37 1.71 -4.10
N ASP A 114 40.65 2.82 -4.24
CA ASP A 114 41.24 4.09 -4.69
C ASP A 114 42.31 4.59 -3.72
N ASP A 115 42.06 4.50 -2.40
CA ASP A 115 43.04 4.89 -1.40
C ASP A 115 44.29 3.98 -1.40
N VAL A 116 44.12 2.67 -1.62
CA VAL A 116 45.25 1.73 -1.80
C VAL A 116 46.03 2.05 -3.07
N GLN A 117 45.37 2.42 -4.16
CA GLN A 117 46.03 2.83 -5.39
C GLN A 117 46.84 4.11 -5.19
N GLU A 118 46.31 5.08 -4.45
CA GLU A 118 47.02 6.32 -4.14
C GLU A 118 48.23 6.06 -3.23
N LEU A 119 48.09 5.19 -2.23
CA LEU A 119 49.21 4.74 -1.41
C LEU A 119 50.31 4.09 -2.27
N LYS A 120 49.93 3.19 -3.19
CA LYS A 120 50.86 2.54 -4.12
C LYS A 120 51.59 3.57 -5.00
N ARG A 121 50.88 4.58 -5.52
CA ARG A 121 51.47 5.67 -6.32
C ARG A 121 52.48 6.46 -5.51
N CYS A 122 52.14 6.84 -4.29
CA CYS A 122 53.06 7.57 -3.42
C CYS A 122 54.31 6.75 -3.07
N ILE A 123 54.16 5.45 -2.75
CA ILE A 123 55.31 4.57 -2.48
C ILE A 123 56.22 4.44 -3.71
N ALA A 124 55.64 4.26 -4.91
CA ALA A 124 56.40 4.21 -6.14
C ALA A 124 57.14 5.53 -6.43
N GLY A 125 56.48 6.68 -6.18
CA GLY A 125 57.08 8.00 -6.29
C GLY A 125 58.27 8.19 -5.33
N ILE A 126 58.15 7.75 -4.07
CA ILE A 126 59.25 7.77 -3.10
C ILE A 126 60.42 6.93 -3.62
N GLN A 127 60.18 5.71 -4.10
CA GLN A 127 61.24 4.85 -4.63
C GLN A 127 61.96 5.47 -5.82
N GLN A 128 61.23 6.13 -6.72
CA GLN A 128 61.79 6.81 -7.88
C GLN A 128 62.59 8.06 -7.49
N ALA A 129 62.03 8.95 -6.66
CA ALA A 129 62.71 10.15 -6.18
C ALA A 129 64.00 9.81 -5.39
N MET A 130 63.95 8.75 -4.58
CA MET A 130 65.13 8.24 -3.87
C MET A 130 66.21 7.69 -4.83
N ALA A 131 65.82 7.07 -5.95
CA ALA A 131 66.76 6.61 -6.97
C ALA A 131 67.44 7.78 -7.71
N HIS A 132 66.71 8.87 -7.95
CA HIS A 132 67.22 10.09 -8.59
C HIS A 132 67.93 11.06 -7.62
N LYS A 133 67.93 10.79 -6.31
CA LYS A 133 68.48 11.63 -5.23
C LYS A 133 67.75 12.98 -5.05
N GLU A 134 66.47 13.02 -5.40
CA GLU A 134 65.59 14.19 -5.25
C GLU A 134 64.83 14.10 -3.93
N TYR A 135 65.51 14.44 -2.83
CA TYR A 135 64.99 14.23 -1.47
C TYR A 135 63.80 15.12 -1.11
N ASP A 136 63.69 16.31 -1.72
CA ASP A 136 62.57 17.23 -1.49
C ASP A 136 61.26 16.66 -2.03
N GLU A 137 61.31 16.03 -3.22
CA GLU A 137 60.14 15.38 -3.83
C GLU A 137 59.77 14.10 -3.06
N ALA A 138 60.76 13.33 -2.60
CA ALA A 138 60.53 12.18 -1.73
C ALA A 138 59.84 12.60 -0.41
N ALA A 139 60.23 13.72 0.20
CA ALA A 139 59.61 14.25 1.40
C ALA A 139 58.15 14.68 1.16
N ALA A 140 57.86 15.26 -0.01
CA ALA A 140 56.49 15.62 -0.40
C ALA A 140 55.60 14.37 -0.56
N TYR A 141 56.09 13.30 -1.20
CA TYR A 141 55.35 12.03 -1.28
C TYR A 141 55.17 11.38 0.10
N LEU A 142 56.19 11.43 0.97
CA LEU A 142 56.09 10.94 2.35
C LEU A 142 55.01 11.68 3.14
N GLN A 143 54.96 13.00 3.03
CA GLN A 143 53.93 13.81 3.67
C GLN A 143 52.52 13.42 3.20
N LYS A 144 52.33 13.16 1.90
CA LYS A 144 51.06 12.68 1.35
C LYS A 144 50.68 11.31 1.88
N THR A 145 51.62 10.36 1.96
CA THR A 145 51.33 9.04 2.56
C THR A 145 50.92 9.11 4.02
N SER A 146 51.42 10.09 4.78
CA SER A 146 51.04 10.29 6.18
C SER A 146 49.61 10.81 6.36
N GLN A 147 48.98 11.34 5.31
CA GLN A 147 47.61 11.85 5.34
C GLN A 147 46.56 10.79 4.96
N ILE A 148 46.99 9.67 4.37
CA ILE A 148 46.13 8.53 4.04
C ILE A 148 45.73 7.82 5.35
N ASP A 149 44.48 7.36 5.43
CA ASP A 149 43.96 6.69 6.63
C ASP A 149 44.73 5.39 6.92
N ARG A 150 45.16 5.23 8.17
CA ARG A 150 45.90 4.05 8.63
C ARG A 150 45.03 2.80 8.68
N SER A 151 43.70 2.93 8.68
CA SER A 151 42.79 1.80 8.58
C SER A 151 43.04 0.96 7.32
N ILE A 152 43.51 1.58 6.23
CA ILE A 152 43.79 0.93 4.95
C ILE A 152 44.97 -0.04 5.04
N LEU A 153 45.99 0.31 5.83
CA LEU A 153 47.23 -0.46 6.01
C LEU A 153 47.00 -1.83 6.67
N ASN A 154 45.90 -1.98 7.41
CA ASN A 154 45.54 -3.24 8.07
C ASN A 154 44.75 -4.19 7.16
N GLY A 155 44.38 -3.77 5.95
CA GLY A 155 43.65 -4.62 5.01
C GLY A 155 44.58 -5.46 4.14
N SER A 156 44.08 -6.63 3.72
CA SER A 156 44.84 -7.61 2.94
C SER A 156 45.35 -7.09 1.58
N LEU A 157 44.68 -6.08 1.02
CA LEU A 157 45.09 -5.46 -0.25
C LEU A 157 46.32 -4.55 -0.06
N ALA A 158 46.35 -3.77 1.03
CA ALA A 158 47.52 -2.95 1.36
C ALA A 158 48.72 -3.82 1.75
N GLU A 159 48.48 -4.94 2.45
CA GLU A 159 49.50 -5.94 2.81
C GLU A 159 50.25 -6.46 1.57
N PHE A 160 49.58 -6.64 0.44
CA PHE A 160 50.22 -7.05 -0.80
C PHE A 160 51.05 -5.93 -1.45
N THR A 161 50.62 -4.67 -1.32
CA THR A 161 51.28 -3.53 -1.99
C THR A 161 52.48 -2.96 -1.26
N VAL A 162 52.49 -3.02 0.07
CA VAL A 162 53.65 -2.58 0.85
C VAL A 162 54.69 -3.68 0.75
N VAL A 163 55.78 -3.43 -0.01
CA VAL A 163 56.97 -4.28 0.01
C VAL A 163 57.48 -4.30 1.44
N ARG A 164 57.07 -5.31 2.20
CA ARG A 164 57.68 -5.62 3.48
C ARG A 164 59.08 -6.10 3.14
N SER A 165 60.07 -5.23 3.34
CA SER A 165 61.46 -5.65 3.32
C SER A 165 61.58 -6.86 4.27
N PRO A 166 62.17 -8.00 3.82
CA PRO A 166 62.32 -9.15 4.69
C PRO A 166 63.28 -8.76 5.81
N SER A 167 62.73 -8.34 6.95
CA SER A 167 63.50 -8.21 8.18
C SER A 167 63.91 -9.62 8.60
N LYS A 168 65.12 -9.97 8.20
CA LYS A 168 65.81 -11.20 8.54
C LYS A 168 66.04 -11.23 10.05
N MET A 169 65.09 -11.80 10.81
CA MET A 169 65.36 -12.31 12.15
C MET A 169 65.64 -13.81 12.04
N ARG A 170 66.92 -14.16 12.18
CA ARG A 170 67.40 -15.51 12.50
C ARG A 170 66.81 -15.93 13.85
N GLY A 171 66.38 -17.18 13.98
CA GLY A 171 66.27 -17.81 15.29
C GLY A 171 65.26 -18.96 15.33
N ARG A 172 65.77 -20.19 15.22
CA ARG A 172 65.05 -21.44 15.45
C ARG A 172 64.25 -21.39 16.76
N GLY A 173 63.01 -21.87 16.73
CA GLY A 173 62.23 -22.10 17.95
C GLY A 173 60.85 -22.64 17.65
N SER A 174 60.71 -23.96 17.76
CA SER A 174 59.46 -24.72 17.72
C SER A 174 58.30 -23.99 18.42
N ARG A 175 57.15 -23.88 17.74
CA ARG A 175 55.82 -24.03 18.34
C ARG A 175 54.72 -24.18 17.28
N ALA A 176 53.79 -25.04 17.62
CA ALA A 176 52.66 -25.56 16.85
C ALA A 176 51.53 -24.55 16.60
N CYS A 177 50.52 -25.02 15.85
CA CYS A 177 49.23 -24.39 15.52
C CYS A 177 49.33 -23.20 14.55
N CYS A 178 48.60 -23.15 13.43
CA CYS A 178 47.18 -23.48 13.33
C CYS A 178 46.89 -24.46 12.19
N THR A 179 46.15 -25.49 12.53
CA THR A 179 45.34 -26.28 11.61
C THR A 179 44.40 -25.34 10.86
N LEU A 180 44.37 -25.49 9.54
CA LEU A 180 43.28 -25.04 8.69
C LEU A 180 42.03 -25.82 9.09
N ASP A 181 41.27 -25.32 10.06
CA ASP A 181 39.87 -25.73 10.22
C ASP A 181 39.06 -24.99 9.15
N LEU A 182 39.07 -25.61 7.97
CA LEU A 182 38.07 -25.38 6.94
C LEU A 182 36.79 -26.09 7.39
N SER A 183 36.03 -25.44 8.27
CA SER A 183 34.66 -25.85 8.55
C SER A 183 33.76 -25.43 7.39
N PRO A 184 32.95 -26.34 6.81
CA PRO A 184 32.02 -26.01 5.74
C PRO A 184 30.84 -25.24 6.33
N ILE A 185 30.63 -24.01 5.87
CA ILE A 185 29.38 -23.29 6.10
C ILE A 185 28.30 -24.06 5.33
N HIS A 186 27.50 -24.79 6.10
CA HIS A 186 26.38 -25.58 5.67
C HIS A 186 25.39 -24.72 4.86
N ALA A 187 24.89 -25.30 3.77
CA ALA A 187 23.67 -24.88 3.10
C ALA A 187 22.51 -24.85 4.11
N ASP A 188 21.58 -23.91 3.92
CA ASP A 188 20.12 -24.12 4.03
C ASP A 188 19.43 -22.76 4.11
N LEU A 189 18.98 -22.23 2.98
CA LEU A 189 17.94 -21.19 2.90
C LEU A 189 17.47 -20.99 1.46
N TRP A 190 17.11 -22.07 0.77
CA TRP A 190 16.20 -22.03 -0.38
C TRP A 190 15.45 -23.36 -0.48
N LEU A 191 14.43 -23.53 0.37
CA LEU A 191 13.27 -24.37 0.09
C LEU A 191 12.12 -23.96 1.03
N SER A 192 10.97 -23.66 0.42
CA SER A 192 9.63 -23.42 1.00
C SER A 192 9.41 -22.07 1.72
N ASN A 193 8.89 -21.07 1.02
CA ASN A 193 7.46 -20.84 0.71
C ASN A 193 7.31 -19.51 -0.04
#